data_AF-A0A5C8HSJ3-F1
#
_entry.id   AF-A0A5C8HSJ3-F1
#
_cell.length_a   1.000
_cell.length_b   1.000
_cell.length_c   1.000
_cell.angle_alpha   90.00
_cell.angle_beta   90.00
_cell.angle_gamma   90.00
#
_symmetry.space_group_name_H-M   'P 1'
#
loop_
_entity.id
_entity.type
_entity.pdbx_description
1 polymer ?
#
loop_
_entity_poly.entity_id
_entity_poly.type
_entity_poly.pdbx_seq_one_letter_code
_entity_poly.pdbx_strand_id
1 'polypeptide(L)'
;MVLPALDEQTGLLPLGRFGASLEEIKSHYVDDPRFAKSATRAEIWQHFESATDGIRSVVPVVCVWVGGSFLTDKIDPDDIDLVYWAQTCSLTR
;
A
#
# COMPACT_ATOMS: atom_id res chain seq x y z
N MET A 1 10.48 4.30 9.44
CA MET A 1 11.71 4.31 8.60
C MET A 1 11.27 5.08 7.38
N VAL A 2 11.99 6.11 6.94
CA VAL A 2 11.44 6.98 5.89
C VAL A 2 11.40 6.21 4.56
N LEU A 3 10.21 6.13 3.96
CA LEU A 3 10.05 5.56 2.63
C LEU A 3 10.86 6.39 1.62
N PRO A 4 11.61 5.78 0.69
CA PRO A 4 12.37 6.54 -0.29
C PRO A 4 11.48 7.43 -1.15
N ALA A 5 12.00 8.57 -1.60
CA ALA A 5 11.36 9.34 -2.64
C ALA A 5 11.31 8.55 -3.95
N LEU A 6 10.28 8.82 -4.75
CA LEU A 6 10.21 8.34 -6.14
C LEU A 6 11.35 8.97 -6.95
N ASP A 7 11.91 8.18 -7.84
CA ASP A 7 12.86 8.65 -8.84
C ASP A 7 12.16 9.64 -9.80
N GLU A 8 12.76 10.82 -9.99
CA GLU A 8 12.14 11.91 -10.74
C GLU A 8 12.04 11.65 -12.25
N GLN A 9 12.83 10.71 -12.79
CA GLN A 9 12.84 10.40 -14.22
C GLN A 9 11.83 9.31 -14.56
N THR A 10 11.66 8.35 -13.67
CA THR A 10 10.85 7.15 -13.90
C THR A 10 9.53 7.16 -13.16
N GLY A 11 9.38 7.96 -12.09
CA GLY A 11 8.20 7.96 -11.25
C GLY A 11 8.08 6.73 -10.35
N LEU A 12 9.15 5.94 -10.22
CA LEU A 12 9.16 4.66 -9.51
C LEU A 12 9.94 4.76 -8.19
N LEU A 13 9.62 3.89 -7.24
CA LEU A 13 10.51 3.66 -6.10
C LEU A 13 11.85 3.07 -6.61
N PRO A 14 12.98 3.40 -5.95
CA PRO A 14 14.25 2.73 -6.20
C PRO A 14 14.12 1.21 -6.07
N LEU A 15 14.93 0.46 -6.79
CA LEU A 15 14.92 -1.00 -6.69
C LEU A 15 15.24 -1.45 -5.26
N GLY A 16 14.34 -2.23 -4.65
CA GLY A 16 14.55 -2.73 -3.30
C GLY A 16 13.26 -3.11 -2.59
N ARG A 17 13.39 -3.35 -1.28
CA ARG A 17 12.27 -3.57 -0.36
C ARG A 17 12.44 -2.61 0.81
N PHE A 18 11.40 -1.85 1.10
CA PHE A 18 11.45 -0.80 2.10
C PHE A 18 10.40 -1.10 3.16
N GLY A 19 10.83 -1.10 4.43
CA GLY A 19 9.88 -1.17 5.54
C GLY A 19 9.23 0.20 5.71
N ALA A 20 7.90 0.21 5.77
CA ALA A 20 7.10 1.42 6.00
C ALA A 20 5.87 1.07 6.86
N SER A 21 5.37 2.05 7.60
CA SER A 21 4.06 1.97 8.25
C SER A 21 2.94 2.26 7.25
N LEU A 22 1.71 1.91 7.61
CA LEU A 22 0.55 2.24 6.77
C LEU A 22 0.31 3.75 6.71
N GLU A 23 0.57 4.46 7.82
CA GLU A 23 0.50 5.92 7.86
C GLU A 23 1.57 6.57 6.97
N GLU A 24 2.80 6.03 6.94
CA GLU A 24 3.86 6.49 6.04
C GLU A 24 3.42 6.33 4.57
N ILE A 25 2.83 5.18 4.19
CA ILE A 25 2.34 4.97 2.83
C ILE A 25 1.18 5.92 2.49
N LYS A 26 0.20 6.08 3.39
CA LYS A 26 -0.93 6.99 3.19
C LYS A 26 -0.48 8.43 2.97
N SER A 27 0.41 8.91 3.84
CA SER A 27 0.98 10.26 3.76
C SER A 27 1.65 10.52 2.41
N HIS A 28 2.40 9.55 1.89
CA HIS A 28 3.17 9.69 0.65
C HIS A 28 2.37 9.46 -0.64
N TYR A 29 1.32 8.63 -0.62
CA TYR A 29 0.62 8.17 -1.82
C TYR A 29 -0.87 8.48 -1.86
N VAL A 30 -1.43 9.09 -0.82
CA VAL A 30 -2.83 9.50 -0.76
C VAL A 30 -2.90 10.98 -0.39
N ASP A 31 -2.27 11.36 0.72
CA ASP A 31 -2.37 12.71 1.27
C ASP A 31 -1.35 13.70 0.68
N ASP A 32 -0.32 13.20 -0.03
CA ASP A 32 0.72 14.04 -0.63
C ASP A 32 0.11 15.03 -1.65
N PRO A 33 0.49 16.31 -1.61
CA PRO A 33 -0.03 17.33 -2.53
C PRO A 33 0.11 16.98 -4.02
N ARG A 34 1.08 16.13 -4.40
CA ARG A 34 1.25 15.62 -5.76
C ARG A 34 0.02 14.88 -6.26
N PHE A 35 -0.69 14.20 -5.37
CA PHE A 35 -1.87 13.39 -5.68
C PHE A 35 -3.18 14.10 -5.35
N ALA A 36 -3.16 15.41 -5.03
CA ALA A 36 -4.35 16.20 -4.71
C ALA A 36 -5.43 16.21 -5.81
N LYS A 37 -5.05 15.88 -7.06
CA LYS A 37 -5.96 15.76 -8.21
C LYS A 37 -6.41 14.33 -8.53
N SER A 38 -5.92 13.34 -7.77
CA SER A 38 -6.34 11.95 -7.96
C SER A 38 -7.81 11.78 -7.63
N ALA A 39 -8.54 11.10 -8.51
CA ALA A 39 -9.92 10.72 -8.29
C ALA A 39 -10.06 9.34 -7.61
N THR A 40 -8.98 8.55 -7.56
CA THR A 40 -9.04 7.10 -7.25
C THR A 40 -8.27 6.71 -5.98
N ARG A 41 -7.16 7.38 -5.65
CA ARG A 41 -6.25 6.98 -4.56
C ARG A 41 -6.92 6.89 -3.20
N ALA A 42 -7.77 7.85 -2.86
CA ALA A 42 -8.48 7.86 -1.58
C ALA A 42 -9.45 6.68 -1.43
N GLU A 43 -10.20 6.36 -2.49
CA GLU A 43 -11.14 5.23 -2.51
C GLU A 43 -10.38 3.90 -2.46
N ILE A 44 -9.33 3.74 -3.27
CA ILE A 44 -8.47 2.54 -3.26
C ILE A 44 -7.88 2.31 -1.87
N TRP A 45 -7.38 3.38 -1.22
CA TRP A 45 -6.84 3.28 0.14
C TRP A 45 -7.90 2.86 1.16
N GLN A 46 -9.10 3.44 1.10
CA GLN A 46 -10.21 3.04 1.98
C GLN A 46 -10.60 1.57 1.79
N HIS A 47 -10.64 1.08 0.55
CA HIS A 47 -10.89 -0.33 0.26
C HIS A 47 -9.77 -1.22 0.81
N PHE A 48 -8.51 -0.79 0.68
CA PHE A 48 -7.37 -1.48 1.27
C PHE A 48 -7.47 -1.57 2.80
N GLU A 49 -7.78 -0.47 3.50
CA GLU A 49 -7.95 -0.46 4.96
C GLU A 49 -9.04 -1.45 5.38
N SER A 50 -10.21 -1.37 4.73
CA SER A 50 -11.35 -2.24 5.00
C SER A 50 -11.04 -3.73 4.76
N ALA A 51 -10.35 -4.04 3.65
CA ALA A 51 -9.94 -5.41 3.33
C ALA A 51 -8.89 -5.94 4.31
N THR A 52 -7.92 -5.09 4.70
CA THR A 52 -6.87 -5.44 5.66
C THR A 52 -7.46 -5.78 7.02
N ASP A 53 -8.42 -4.98 7.51
CA ASP A 53 -9.11 -5.23 8.76
C ASP A 53 -9.92 -6.54 8.71
N GLY A 54 -10.60 -6.78 7.59
CA GLY A 54 -11.30 -8.05 7.34
C GLY A 54 -10.35 -9.26 7.39
N ILE A 55 -9.21 -9.20 6.73
CA ILE A 55 -8.22 -10.29 6.73
C ILE A 55 -7.64 -10.51 8.14
N ARG A 56 -7.26 -9.43 8.82
CA ARG A 56 -6.72 -9.48 10.19
C ARG A 56 -7.71 -10.05 11.22
N SER A 57 -9.01 -9.94 10.96
CA SER A 57 -10.05 -10.54 11.80
C SER A 57 -10.09 -12.07 11.72
N VAL A 58 -9.60 -12.66 10.63
CA VAL A 58 -9.66 -14.11 10.36
C VAL A 58 -8.32 -14.78 10.66
N VAL A 59 -7.21 -14.10 10.39
CA VAL A 59 -5.87 -14.68 10.43
C VAL A 59 -4.84 -13.66 10.94
N PRO A 60 -3.89 -14.07 11.81
CA PRO A 60 -2.78 -13.21 12.23
C PRO A 60 -1.87 -12.85 11.05
N VAL A 61 -1.97 -11.60 10.60
CA VAL A 61 -1.10 -11.02 9.57
C VAL A 61 0.18 -10.50 10.22
N VAL A 62 1.34 -10.97 9.75
CA VAL A 62 2.66 -10.50 10.20
C VAL A 62 3.05 -9.22 9.47
N CYS A 63 2.90 -9.21 8.14
CA CYS A 63 3.15 -8.05 7.31
C CYS A 63 2.37 -8.13 6.00
N VAL A 64 2.26 -6.98 5.33
CA VAL A 64 1.72 -6.87 3.98
C VAL A 64 2.79 -6.24 3.10
N TRP A 65 2.98 -6.80 1.92
CA TRP A 65 3.82 -6.23 0.88
C TRP A 65 2.90 -5.48 -0.07
N VAL A 66 3.18 -4.19 -0.23
CA VAL A 66 2.43 -3.30 -1.12
C VAL A 66 3.28 -3.07 -2.36
N GLY A 67 2.64 -3.13 -3.53
CA GLY A 67 3.32 -2.94 -4.81
C GLY A 67 2.41 -2.28 -5.85
N GLY A 68 2.78 -2.47 -7.11
CA GLY A 68 1.95 -2.06 -8.22
C GLY A 68 2.03 -0.59 -8.57
N SER A 69 1.13 -0.20 -9.48
CA SER A 69 1.05 1.17 -9.97
C SER A 69 0.69 2.19 -8.88
N PHE A 70 0.08 1.75 -7.78
CA PHE A 70 -0.24 2.60 -6.63
C PHE A 70 0.98 3.28 -6.00
N LEU A 71 2.13 2.59 -5.96
CA LEU A 71 3.39 3.10 -5.40
C LEU A 71 4.27 3.84 -6.41
N THR A 72 3.67 4.36 -7.48
CA THR A 72 4.33 5.18 -8.51
C THR A 72 3.78 6.61 -8.51
N ASP A 73 4.25 7.45 -9.42
CA ASP A 73 3.73 8.80 -9.64
C ASP A 73 2.44 8.86 -10.48
N LYS A 74 1.88 7.72 -10.89
CA LYS A 74 0.58 7.65 -11.59
C LYS A 74 -0.50 8.35 -10.78
N ILE A 75 -1.14 9.38 -11.33
CA ILE A 75 -2.15 10.17 -10.59
C ILE A 75 -3.35 9.30 -10.23
N ASP A 76 -3.86 8.52 -11.18
CA ASP A 76 -5.02 7.66 -11.00
C ASP A 76 -4.66 6.17 -11.21
N PRO A 77 -4.13 5.47 -10.19
CA PRO A 77 -3.99 4.02 -10.24
C PRO A 77 -5.36 3.36 -10.28
N ASP A 78 -5.43 2.16 -10.87
CA ASP A 78 -6.70 1.42 -10.99
C ASP A 78 -6.96 0.60 -9.71
N ASP A 79 -5.89 0.12 -9.05
CA ASP A 79 -5.92 -0.73 -7.88
C ASP A 79 -4.62 -0.61 -7.05
N ILE A 80 -4.52 -1.44 -6.00
CA ILE A 80 -3.36 -1.61 -5.13
C ILE A 80 -3.00 -3.09 -5.02
N ASP A 81 -1.76 -3.43 -5.35
CA ASP A 81 -1.27 -4.81 -5.30
C ASP A 81 -0.79 -5.16 -3.88
N LEU A 82 -1.30 -6.27 -3.34
CA LEU A 82 -1.09 -6.67 -1.95
C LEU A 82 -0.70 -8.14 -1.85
N VAL A 83 0.35 -8.43 -1.08
CA VAL A 83 0.68 -9.80 -0.64
C VAL A 83 0.74 -9.84 0.88
N TYR A 84 -0.18 -10.58 1.49
CA TYR A 84 -0.23 -10.78 2.94
C TYR A 84 0.64 -11.95 3.36
N TRP A 85 1.61 -11.69 4.24
CA TRP A 85 2.32 -12.73 4.95
C TRP A 85 1.63 -12.97 6.29
N ALA A 86 0.95 -14.11 6.38
CA ALA A 86 0.20 -14.51 7.56
C ALA A 86 0.84 -15.70 8.26
N GLN A 87 0.70 -15.77 9.59
CA GLN A 87 1.03 -16.99 10.31
C GLN A 87 0.00 -18.07 9.99
N THR A 88 0.46 -19.30 9.83
CA THR A 88 -0.43 -20.45 9.74
C THR A 88 -1.12 -20.64 11.09
N CYS A 89 -2.35 -20.16 11.20
CA CYS A 89 -3.28 -20.73 12.15
C CYS A 89 -3.76 -22.04 11.54
N SER A 90 -3.69 -23.14 12.30
CA SER A 90 -4.42 -24.36 11.96
C SER A 90 -5.89 -23.98 11.81
N LEU A 91 -6.33 -23.78 10.57
CA LEU A 91 -7.74 -23.59 10.24
C LEU A 91 -8.43 -24.91 10.55
N THR A 92 -8.86 -25.08 11.79
CA THR A 92 -9.86 -26.11 12.13
C THR A 92 -11.14 -25.69 11.44
N ARG A 93 -11.40 -26.31 10.28
CA ARG A 93 -12.69 -26.29 9.59
C ARG A 93 -13.79 -26.85 10.48
#